data_AF-A0A963WV32-F1
#
_entry.id   AF-A0A963WV32-F1
#
_cell.length_a   1.000
_cell.length_b   1.000
_cell.length_c   1.000
_cell.angle_alpha   90.00
_cell.angle_beta   90.00
_cell.angle_gamma   90.00
#
_symmetry.space_group_name_H-M   'P 1'
#
loop_
_entity.id
_entity.type
_entity.pdbx_description
1 polymer ?
#
loop_
_entity_poly.entity_id
_entity_poly.type
_entity_poly.pdbx_seq_one_letter_code
_entity_poly.pdbx_strand_id
1 'polypeptide(L)'
;MARFLIVEARFYDHLNDMLIAGARAALEAAGHDVELLTVPGALEVPGAISIAADSDLYDGFVALGVVIRGETYHFEIVAGES
;
A
#
# COMPACT_ATOMS: atom_id res chain seq x y z
N MET A 1 12.77 16.15 -6.89
CA MET A 1 12.14 15.61 -5.67
C MET A 1 10.80 15.08 -6.11
N ALA A 2 10.60 13.77 -6.02
CA ALA A 2 9.37 13.11 -6.45
C ALA A 2 8.45 12.91 -5.25
N ARG A 3 7.14 12.92 -5.48
CA ARG A 3 6.11 12.68 -4.46
C ARG A 3 5.51 11.29 -4.64
N PHE A 4 5.66 10.45 -3.63
CA PHE A 4 5.13 9.10 -3.61
C PHE A 4 3.91 9.00 -2.71
N LEU A 5 2.93 8.20 -3.13
CA LEU A 5 1.83 7.76 -2.28
C LEU A 5 2.04 6.30 -1.87
N ILE A 6 2.15 6.06 -0.57
CA ILE A 6 2.02 4.71 -0.01
C ILE A 6 0.53 4.46 0.21
N VAL A 7 -0.01 3.41 -0.40
CA VAL A 7 -1.38 2.93 -0.14
C VAL A 7 -1.27 1.63 0.63
N GLU A 8 -1.82 1.60 1.85
CA GLU A 8 -1.70 0.45 2.75
C GLU A 8 -3.06 -0.14 3.15
N ALA A 9 -3.15 -1.46 3.03
CA ALA A 9 -4.30 -2.26 3.44
C ALA A 9 -4.17 -2.70 4.90
N ARG A 10 -4.89 -2.04 5.81
CA ARG A 10 -4.70 -2.22 7.26
C ARG A 10 -5.51 -3.38 7.82
N PHE A 11 -4.98 -4.59 7.69
CA PHE A 11 -5.56 -5.79 8.31
C PHE A 11 -4.74 -6.30 9.51
N TYR A 12 -3.41 -6.13 9.48
CA TYR A 12 -2.50 -6.58 10.54
C TYR A 12 -1.61 -5.43 11.01
N ASP A 13 -2.11 -4.58 11.90
CA ASP A 13 -1.49 -3.31 12.34
C ASP A 13 0.04 -3.40 12.52
N HIS A 14 0.51 -4.35 13.33
CA HIS A 14 1.94 -4.48 13.62
C HIS A 14 2.80 -4.76 12.37
N LEU A 15 2.31 -5.62 11.46
CA LEU A 15 3.04 -5.95 10.24
C LEU A 15 2.98 -4.81 9.23
N ASN A 16 1.82 -4.16 9.11
CA ASN A 16 1.64 -2.96 8.30
C ASN A 16 2.58 -1.82 8.76
N ASP A 17 2.67 -1.57 10.06
CA ASP A 17 3.56 -0.54 10.62
C ASP A 17 5.03 -0.80 10.24
N MET A 18 5.47 -2.06 10.28
CA MET A 18 6.83 -2.44 9.85
C MET A 18 7.06 -2.23 8.36
N LEU A 19 6.09 -2.59 7.51
CA LEU A 19 6.16 -2.38 6.07
C LEU A 19 6.21 -0.88 5.72
N ILE A 20 5.34 -0.09 6.34
CA ILE A 20 5.28 1.37 6.15
C ILE A 20 6.60 2.00 6.59
N ALA A 21 7.14 1.61 7.75
CA ALA A 21 8.41 2.14 8.25
C ALA A 21 9.57 1.87 7.27
N GLY A 22 9.65 0.65 6.72
CA GLY A 22 10.68 0.29 5.74
C GLY A 22 10.54 1.07 4.42
N ALA A 23 9.34 1.13 3.86
CA ALA A 23 9.07 1.84 2.61
C ALA A 23 9.32 3.35 2.74
N ARG A 24 8.83 3.96 3.82
CA ARG A 24 9.04 5.38 4.13
C ARG A 24 10.52 5.69 4.29
N ALA A 25 11.25 4.90 5.08
CA ALA A 25 12.68 5.12 5.30
C ALA A 25 13.49 5.06 3.99
N ALA A 26 13.17 4.13 3.08
CA ALA A 26 13.84 4.02 1.80
C ALA A 26 13.59 5.23 0.89
N LEU A 27 12.34 5.69 0.79
CA LEU A 27 11.95 6.83 -0.04
C LEU A 27 12.51 8.15 0.52
N GLU A 28 12.42 8.36 1.83
CA GLU A 28 12.95 9.55 2.49
C GLU A 28 14.49 9.60 2.40
N ALA A 29 15.18 8.47 2.54
CA ALA A 29 16.62 8.39 2.34
C ALA A 29 17.07 8.72 0.90
N ALA A 30 16.20 8.48 -0.09
CA ALA A 30 16.40 8.88 -1.48
C ALA A 30 16.03 10.36 -1.76
N GLY A 31 15.54 11.10 -0.76
CA GLY A 31 15.16 12.51 -0.90
C GLY A 31 13.82 12.71 -1.60
N HIS A 32 12.85 11.82 -1.36
CA HIS A 32 11.49 11.91 -1.89
C HIS A 32 10.46 12.25 -0.81
N ASP A 33 9.36 12.87 -1.23
CA ASP A 33 8.20 13.14 -0.36
C ASP A 33 7.28 11.91 -0.30
N VAL A 34 6.71 11.64 0.88
CA VAL A 34 5.91 10.43 1.12
C VAL A 34 4.62 10.75 1.85
N GLU A 35 3.50 10.51 1.16
CA GLU A 35 2.16 10.51 1.73
C GLU A 35 1.67 9.08 2.01
N LEU A 36 0.75 8.94 2.96
CA LEU A 36 0.17 7.65 3.34
C LEU A 36 -1.35 7.71 3.22
N LEU A 37 -1.93 6.74 2.50
CA LEU A 37 -3.36 6.51 2.42
C LEU A 37 -3.66 5.10 2.94
N THR A 38 -4.49 5.01 3.98
CA THR A 38 -4.95 3.74 4.52
C THR A 38 -6.28 3.33 3.89
N VAL A 39 -6.36 2.07 3.46
CA VAL A 39 -7.59 1.43 2.99
C VAL A 39 -7.96 0.22 3.88
N PRO A 40 -9.24 -0.21 3.89
CA PRO A 40 -9.69 -1.28 4.80
C PRO A 40 -9.06 -2.65 4.52
N GLY A 41 -8.71 -2.96 3.27
CA GLY A 41 -8.22 -4.28 2.86
C GLY A 41 -7.44 -4.24 1.56
N ALA A 42 -6.87 -5.40 1.19
CA ALA A 42 -5.97 -5.52 0.04
C ALA A 42 -6.67 -5.26 -1.30
N LEU A 43 -7.95 -5.65 -1.40
CA LEU A 43 -8.75 -5.48 -2.62
C LEU A 43 -9.04 -4.01 -2.94
N GLU A 44 -8.98 -3.12 -1.95
CA GLU A 44 -9.17 -1.69 -2.16
C GLU A 44 -7.91 -0.97 -2.68
N VAL A 45 -6.72 -1.60 -2.60
CA VAL A 45 -5.44 -0.96 -2.94
C VAL A 45 -5.38 -0.56 -4.43
N PRO A 46 -5.69 -1.44 -5.41
CA PRO A 46 -5.67 -1.06 -6.82
C PRO A 46 -6.63 0.08 -7.14
N GLY A 47 -7.84 0.05 -6.57
CA GLY A 47 -8.84 1.09 -6.77
C GLY A 47 -8.40 2.44 -6.21
N ALA A 48 -7.83 2.45 -5.01
CA ALA A 48 -7.28 3.65 -4.39
C ALA A 48 -6.10 4.24 -5.18
N ILE A 49 -5.20 3.39 -5.69
CA ILE A 49 -4.11 3.83 -6.58
C ILE A 49 -4.66 4.40 -7.88
N SER A 50 -5.64 3.75 -8.51
CA SER A 50 -6.26 4.24 -9.75
C SER A 50 -6.86 5.63 -9.57
N ILE A 51 -7.61 5.86 -8.49
CA ILE A 51 -8.21 7.16 -8.19
C ILE A 51 -7.12 8.21 -7.92
N ALA A 52 -6.07 7.83 -7.19
CA ALA A 52 -4.95 8.74 -6.90
C ALA A 52 -4.12 9.08 -8.15
N ALA A 53 -3.98 8.15 -9.08
CA ALA A 53 -3.28 8.36 -10.35
C ALA A 53 -3.97 9.42 -11.21
N ASP A 54 -5.30 9.49 -11.19
CA ASP A 54 -6.06 10.50 -11.93
C ASP A 54 -5.89 11.94 -11.39
N SER A 55 -5.24 12.11 -10.23
CA SER A 55 -5.03 13.42 -9.62
C SER A 55 -3.80 14.17 -10.14
N ASP A 56 -2.90 13.50 -10.85
CA ASP A 56 -1.58 14.02 -11.27
C ASP A 56 -0.72 14.58 -10.12
N LEU A 57 -1.02 14.22 -8.86
CA LEU A 57 -0.30 14.72 -7.67
C LEU A 57 0.94 13.90 -7.31
N TYR A 58 1.07 12.68 -7.85
CA TYR A 58 2.08 11.71 -7.43
C TYR A 58 2.90 11.22 -8.62
N ASP A 59 4.21 11.11 -8.41
CA ASP A 59 5.16 10.58 -9.40
C ASP A 59 5.31 9.06 -9.30
N GLY A 60 4.80 8.45 -8.22
CA GLY A 60 4.89 7.01 -7.97
C GLY A 60 4.02 6.53 -6.82
N PHE A 61 3.77 5.22 -6.80
CA PHE A 61 2.92 4.55 -5.83
C PHE A 61 3.61 3.35 -5.21
N VAL A 62 3.33 3.09 -3.93
CA VAL A 62 3.76 1.87 -3.24
C VAL A 62 2.53 1.20 -2.63
N ALA A 63 2.18 0.02 -3.12
CA ALA A 63 1.13 -0.81 -2.58
C ALA A 63 1.66 -1.68 -1.43
N LEU A 64 1.08 -1.55 -0.24
CA LEU A 64 1.43 -2.35 0.93
C LEU A 64 0.19 -3.07 1.48
N GLY A 65 0.38 -4.31 1.91
CA GLY A 65 -0.67 -5.10 2.53
C GLY A 65 -0.13 -6.45 2.98
N VAL A 66 -0.84 -7.09 3.89
CA VAL A 66 -0.46 -8.41 4.40
C VAL A 66 -1.65 -9.34 4.28
N VAL A 67 -1.48 -10.39 3.48
CA VAL A 67 -2.48 -11.45 3.30
C VAL A 67 -1.85 -12.76 3.77
N ILE A 68 -2.36 -13.29 4.89
CA ILE A 68 -1.85 -14.54 5.49
C ILE A 68 -2.72 -15.70 5.06
N ARG A 69 -2.09 -16.77 4.56
CA ARG A 69 -2.77 -17.99 4.12
C ARG A 69 -3.48 -18.68 5.28
N GLY A 70 -4.80 -18.70 5.22
CA GLY A 70 -5.67 -19.48 6.10
C GLY A 70 -6.13 -20.79 5.47
N GLU A 71 -7.19 -21.37 6.03
CA GLU A 71 -7.73 -22.68 5.63
C GLU A 71 -8.78 -22.63 4.51
N THR A 72 -9.19 -21.43 4.09
CA THR A 72 -10.29 -21.24 3.14
C THR A 72 -9.83 -20.63 1.82
N TYR A 73 -10.64 -20.78 0.77
CA TYR A 73 -10.39 -20.20 -0.55
C TYR A 73 -10.35 -18.66 -0.57
N HIS A 74 -10.75 -18.00 0.54
CA HIS A 74 -10.67 -16.55 0.68
C HIS A 74 -9.24 -16.02 0.44
N PHE A 75 -8.20 -16.74 0.87
CA PHE A 75 -6.82 -16.34 0.61
C PHE A 75 -6.51 -16.24 -0.89
N GLU A 76 -6.93 -17.23 -1.67
CA GLU A 76 -6.63 -17.27 -3.11
C GLU A 76 -7.29 -16.10 -3.84
N ILE A 77 -8.53 -15.77 -3.49
CA ILE A 77 -9.23 -14.60 -4.04
C ILE A 77 -8.51 -13.32 -3.64
N VAL A 78 -8.25 -13.11 -2.36
CA VAL A 78 -7.67 -11.85 -1.89
C VAL A 78 -6.26 -11.67 -2.45
N ALA A 79 -5.40 -12.70 -2.40
CA ALA A 79 -4.02 -12.59 -2.88
C ALA A 79 -3.89 -12.58 -4.41
N GLY A 80 -4.88 -13.13 -5.13
CA GLY A 80 -4.88 -13.16 -6.60
C GLY A 80 -5.48 -11.93 -7.27
N GLU A 81 -6.44 -11.28 -6.61
CA GLU A 81 -7.20 -10.15 -7.17
C GLU A 81 -6.80 -8.78 -6.58
N SER A 82 -5.95 -8.75 -5.55
CA SER A 82 -5.39 -7.52 -4.96
C SER A 82 -4.18 -6.96 -5.68
#